data_AF-A0A432QSP2-F1
#
_entry.id   AF-A0A432QSP2-F1
#
_cell.length_a   1.000
_cell.length_b   1.000
_cell.length_c   1.000
_cell.angle_alpha   90.00
_cell.angle_beta   90.00
_cell.angle_gamma   90.00
#
_symmetry.space_group_name_H-M   'P 1'
#
loop_
_entity.id
_entity.type
_entity.pdbx_description
1 polymer ?
#
loop_
_entity_poly.entity_id
_entity_poly.type
_entity_poly.pdbx_seq_one_letter_code
_entity_poly.pdbx_strand_id
1 'polypeptide(L)' 'VAPVVQVDHVVIGNGEIGKVTKRLQEVYFSIVKGENDKYSHWLIPIY' A
#
# COMPACT_ATOMS: atom_id res chain seq x y z
N VAL A 1 -0.60 0.83 4.19
CA VAL A 1 -1.72 1.37 3.36
C VAL A 1 -2.96 0.52 3.60
N ALA A 2 -4.08 1.12 3.99
CA ALA A 2 -5.35 0.43 4.23
C ALA A 2 -6.42 0.92 3.22
N PRO A 3 -6.97 0.04 2.37
CA PRO A 3 -8.05 0.39 1.45
C PRO A 3 -9.40 0.50 2.18
N VAL A 4 -10.20 1.52 1.82
CA VAL A 4 -11.58 1.68 2.30
C VAL A 4 -12.53 1.23 1.18
N VAL A 5 -13.30 0.17 1.44
CA VAL A 5 -14.20 -0.45 0.44
C VAL A 5 -15.68 -0.10 0.66
N GLN A 6 -16.02 0.38 1.86
CA GLN A 6 -17.38 0.77 2.23
C GLN A 6 -17.31 1.91 3.26
N VAL A 7 -18.20 2.89 3.13
CA VAL A 7 -18.39 3.98 4.10
C VAL A 7 -19.88 4.11 4.38
N ASP A 8 -20.27 4.10 5.65
CA ASP A 8 -21.67 4.26 6.08
C ASP A 8 -22.68 3.38 5.30
N HIS A 9 -22.34 2.10 5.16
CA HIS A 9 -23.09 1.09 4.40
C HIS A 9 -23.11 1.28 2.88
N VAL A 10 -22.58 2.39 2.36
CA VAL A 10 -22.42 2.65 0.92
C VAL A 10 -21.14 1.98 0.41
N VAL A 11 -21.31 1.04 -0.51
CA VAL A 11 -20.19 0.35 -1.16
C VAL A 11 -19.54 1.29 -2.17
N ILE A 12 -18.23 1.49 -2.06
CA ILE A 12 -17.48 2.34 -2.99
C ILE A 12 -17.06 1.48 -4.19
N GLY A 13 -17.55 1.81 -5.39
CA GLY A 13 -17.29 1.06 -6.61
C GLY A 13 -17.91 -0.34 -6.55
N ASN A 14 -17.06 -1.37 -6.47
CA ASN A 14 -17.47 -2.78 -6.48
C ASN A 14 -17.35 -3.44 -5.09
N GLY A 15 -16.93 -2.71 -4.05
CA GLY A 15 -16.68 -3.27 -2.71
C GLY A 15 -15.39 -4.08 -2.60
N GLU A 16 -14.60 -4.12 -3.67
CA GLU A 16 -13.28 -4.73 -3.71
C GLU A 16 -12.18 -3.67 -3.69
N ILE A 17 -10.97 -4.08 -3.31
CA ILE A 17 -9.79 -3.24 -3.37
C ILE A 17 -9.53 -2.85 -4.83
N GLY A 18 -9.61 -1.54 -5.12
CA GLY A 18 -9.30 -1.02 -6.44
C GLY A 18 -7.86 -1.35 -6.87
N LYS A 19 -7.68 -1.62 -8.18
CA LYS A 19 -6.38 -1.95 -8.79
C LYS A 19 -5.27 -0.92 -8.47
N VAL A 20 -5.65 0.36 -8.36
CA VAL A 20 -4.72 1.45 -8.02
C VAL A 20 -4.24 1.33 -6.58
N THR A 21 -5.16 1.16 -5.62
CA THR A 21 -4.82 1.05 -4.20
C THR A 21 -3.98 -0.20 -3.92
N LYS A 22 -4.28 -1.31 -4.60
CA LYS A 22 -3.48 -2.54 -4.53
C LYS A 22 -2.04 -2.31 -5.00
N ARG A 23 -1.86 -1.68 -6.16
CA ARG A 23 -0.52 -1.37 -6.69
C ARG A 23 0.27 -0.42 -5.79
N LEU A 24 -0.41 0.57 -5.19
CA LEU A 24 0.24 1.49 -4.25
C LEU A 24 0.67 0.76 -2.97
N GLN A 25 -0.18 -0.15 -2.47
CA GLN A 25 0.09 -0.97 -1.30
C GLN A 25 1.28 -1.90 -1.53
N GLU A 26 1.34 -2.57 -2.69
CA GLU A 26 2.48 -3.42 -3.08
C GLU A 26 3.79 -2.62 -3.13
N VAL A 27 3.80 -1.48 -3.83
CA VAL A 27 5.00 -0.62 -3.92
C VAL A 27 5.46 -0.13 -2.55
N TYR A 28 4.53 0.31 -1.70
CA TYR A 28 4.86 0.74 -0.34
C TYR A 28 5.50 -0.40 0.47
N PHE A 29 4.92 -1.60 0.44
CA PHE A 29 5.46 -2.74 1.17
C PHE A 29 6.81 -3.21 0.64
N SER A 30 7.04 -3.21 -0.67
CA SER A 30 8.35 -3.52 -1.26
C SER A 30 9.42 -2.51 -0.84
N ILE A 31 9.06 -1.22 -0.73
CA ILE A 31 9.97 -0.19 -0.22
C ILE A 31 10.29 -0.43 1.25
N VAL A 32 9.30 -0.68 2.12
CA VAL A 32 9.53 -0.87 3.56
C VAL A 32 10.34 -2.14 3.86
N LYS A 33 10.22 -3.19 3.04
CA LYS A 33 11.02 -4.42 3.17
C LYS A 33 12.47 -4.27 2.69
N GLY A 34 12.83 -3.16 2.05
CA GLY A 34 14.15 -2.98 1.45
C GLY A 34 14.36 -3.74 0.14
N GLU A 35 13.29 -4.23 -0.50
CA GLU A 35 13.34 -4.91 -1.79
C GLU A 35 13.42 -3.92 -2.98
N ASN A 36 13.57 -2.61 -2.70
CA ASN A 36 13.61 -1.55 -3.71
C ASN A 36 14.79 -0.59 -3.46
N ASP A 37 15.89 -0.84 -4.16
CA ASP A 37 17.14 -0.07 -4.05
C ASP A 37 16.97 1.44 -4.27
N LYS A 38 15.96 1.86 -5.04
CA LYS A 38 15.72 3.28 -5.31
C LYS A 38 15.32 4.06 -4.04
N TYR A 39 14.71 3.39 -3.06
CA TYR A 39 14.21 4.00 -1.83
C TYR A 39 14.90 3.48 -0.57
N SER A 40 15.97 2.69 -0.71
CA SER A 40 16.76 2.19 0.44
C SER A 40 17.30 3.31 1.34
N HIS A 41 17.49 4.52 0.80
CA HIS A 41 17.89 5.69 1.59
C HIS A 41 16.82 6.19 2.59
N TRP A 42 15.58 5.71 2.52
CA TRP A 42 14.53 5.98 3.51
C TRP A 42 14.49 4.97 4.66
N LEU A 43 15.23 3.86 4.53
CA LEU A 43 15.31 2.82 5.56
C LEU A 43 16.54 3.06 6.42
N ILE A 44 16.33 3.17 7.74
CA ILE A 44 17.41 3.23 8.71
C ILE A 44 17.49 1.83 9.35
N PRO A 45 18.51 1.01 9.02
CA PRO A 45 18.70 -0.28 9.66
C PRO A 45 19.11 -0.07 11.13
N ILE A 46 18.41 -0.75 12.03
CA ILE A 46 18.65 -0.77 13.47
C ILE A 46 19.07 -2.20 13.84
N TYR A 47 20.21 -2.33 14.53
CA TYR A 47 20.83 -3.61 14.95
C TYR A 47 20.70 -3.79 16.45
#